data_AF-A0A7S1DLA7-F1
#
_entry.id   AF-A0A7S1DLA7-F1
#
_cell.length_a   1.000
_cell.length_b   1.000
_cell.length_c   1.000
_cell.angle_alpha   90.00
_cell.angle_beta   90.00
_cell.angle_gamma   90.00
#
_symmetry.space_group_name_H-M   'P 1'
#
loop_
_entity.id
_entity.type
_entity.pdbx_description
1 polymer ?
#
loop_
_entity_poly.entity_id
_entity_poly.type
_entity_poly.pdbx_seq_one_letter_code
_entity_poly.pdbx_strand_id
1 'polypeptide(L)'
;GGGEAGSPSKEKLEVSVQDWDDDCMDEKTSYLAKCLELNLPPKSSVITRRTADGFAMPNHGTGDRNMKALARGIRLMSNLQVVNLSDNRITGSGCESLVKAIKGNVDVQQILLASNQIGRVGCASLERCLPSLPSLVLLDLSHNKLSDSDTKVLMNALPECLALKQVNLSHNFISSTGAEDIGEGLNRCQ
;
A
#
# COMPACT_ATOMS: atom_id res chain seq x y z
N GLY A 1 36.64 -51.14 14.92
CA GLY A 1 36.30 -49.79 15.41
C GLY A 1 37.38 -48.84 14.94
N GLY A 2 37.09 -47.62 14.52
CA GLY A 2 35.83 -46.90 14.37
C GLY A 2 35.96 -45.96 13.17
N GLY A 3 34.84 -45.65 12.53
CA GLY A 3 34.78 -44.74 11.40
C GLY A 3 35.01 -43.29 11.84
N GLU A 4 35.76 -42.56 11.02
CA GLU A 4 35.97 -41.13 11.18
C GLU A 4 34.71 -40.34 10.81
N ALA A 5 34.40 -39.39 11.68
CA ALA A 5 33.22 -38.58 11.69
C ALA A 5 33.16 -37.62 10.48
N GLY A 6 32.05 -37.69 9.75
CA GLY A 6 31.63 -36.62 8.85
C GLY A 6 31.40 -35.34 9.65
N SER A 7 32.06 -34.27 9.23
CA SER A 7 31.83 -32.92 9.78
C SER A 7 30.39 -32.48 9.48
N PRO A 8 29.67 -31.89 10.44
CA PRO A 8 28.30 -31.46 10.21
C PRO A 8 28.29 -30.24 9.28
N SER A 9 27.53 -30.37 8.20
CA SER A 9 27.12 -29.30 7.31
C SER A 9 26.58 -28.13 8.13
N LYS A 10 27.10 -26.92 7.91
CA LYS A 10 26.47 -25.69 8.40
C LYS A 10 25.12 -25.54 7.68
N GLU A 11 24.06 -26.07 8.29
CA GLU A 11 22.69 -25.69 7.93
C GLU A 11 22.56 -24.19 8.16
N LYS A 12 22.59 -23.47 7.04
CA LYS A 12 22.13 -22.09 6.96
C LYS A 12 20.64 -22.15 7.30
N LEU A 13 20.30 -21.84 8.54
CA LEU A 13 18.92 -21.61 8.98
C LEU A 13 18.36 -20.44 8.16
N GLU A 14 17.85 -20.74 6.97
CA GLU A 14 16.91 -19.89 6.28
C GLU A 14 15.61 -19.96 7.08
N VAL A 15 15.48 -19.02 8.01
CA VAL A 15 14.19 -18.76 8.65
C VAL A 15 13.25 -18.29 7.54
N SER A 16 12.40 -19.21 7.10
CA SER A 16 11.27 -18.92 6.23
C SER A 16 10.44 -17.82 6.89
N VAL A 17 10.24 -16.70 6.19
CA VAL A 17 9.42 -15.55 6.62
C VAL A 17 7.91 -15.89 6.54
N GLN A 18 7.56 -17.15 6.78
CA GLN A 18 6.20 -17.62 6.85
C GLN A 18 5.88 -17.87 8.33
N ASP A 19 4.86 -17.15 8.77
CA ASP A 19 4.07 -17.42 9.95
C ASP A 19 4.69 -16.98 11.28
N TRP A 20 4.76 -15.66 11.47
CA TRP A 20 4.44 -15.13 12.80
C TRP A 20 2.92 -15.07 12.86
N ASP A 21 2.31 -15.86 13.74
CA ASP A 21 0.86 -15.88 13.96
C ASP A 21 0.40 -14.46 14.32
N ASP A 22 -0.15 -13.74 13.34
CA ASP A 22 -0.68 -12.38 13.49
C ASP A 22 -1.89 -12.37 14.46
N ASP A 23 -2.45 -13.54 14.83
CA ASP A 23 -3.66 -13.73 15.64
C ASP A 23 -3.58 -13.23 17.09
N CYS A 24 -2.39 -12.94 17.62
CA CYS A 24 -2.22 -12.46 19.01
C CYS A 24 -1.75 -11.00 19.11
N MET A 25 -1.38 -10.35 18.01
CA MET A 25 -0.77 -9.02 18.06
C MET A 25 -1.76 -7.91 17.76
N ASP A 26 -1.72 -6.84 18.55
CA ASP A 26 -2.36 -5.58 18.19
C ASP A 26 -1.58 -4.85 17.08
N GLU A 27 -2.23 -3.86 16.46
CA GLU A 27 -1.66 -3.08 15.34
C GLU A 27 -0.30 -2.45 15.68
N LYS A 28 -0.12 -2.07 16.95
CA LYS A 28 1.10 -1.45 17.47
C LYS A 28 2.23 -2.44 17.55
N THR A 29 1.97 -3.58 18.15
CA THR A 29 2.96 -4.63 18.38
C THR A 29 3.43 -5.18 17.04
N SER A 30 2.51 -5.41 16.10
CA SER A 30 2.87 -5.85 14.74
C SER A 30 3.73 -4.82 13.99
N TYR A 31 3.41 -3.52 14.09
CA TYR A 31 4.25 -2.45 13.53
C TYR A 31 5.64 -2.39 14.15
N LEU A 32 5.72 -2.40 15.48
CA LEU A 32 6.99 -2.30 16.22
C LEU A 32 7.89 -3.51 15.96
N ALA A 33 7.31 -4.71 15.93
CA ALA A 33 8.02 -5.93 15.59
C ALA A 33 8.62 -5.85 14.17
N LYS A 34 7.88 -5.33 13.19
CA LYS A 34 8.39 -5.16 11.84
C LYS A 34 9.45 -4.06 11.73
N CYS A 35 9.36 -3.01 12.54
CA CYS A 35 10.42 -1.99 12.61
C CYS A 35 11.73 -2.58 13.14
N LEU A 36 11.65 -3.40 14.20
CA LEU A 36 12.80 -4.10 14.76
C LEU A 36 13.44 -5.04 13.73
N GLU A 37 12.63 -5.86 13.04
CA GLU A 37 13.09 -6.77 11.99
C GLU A 37 13.83 -6.03 10.85
N LEU A 38 13.31 -4.87 10.45
CA LEU A 38 13.87 -4.09 9.34
C LEU A 38 15.00 -3.14 9.77
N ASN A 39 15.40 -3.16 11.05
CA ASN A 39 16.35 -2.21 11.66
C ASN A 39 15.97 -0.74 11.37
N LEU A 40 14.69 -0.41 11.59
CA LEU A 40 14.13 0.92 11.39
C LEU A 40 13.80 1.57 12.74
N PRO A 41 14.09 2.87 12.91
CA PRO A 41 13.58 3.60 14.06
C PRO A 41 12.05 3.67 13.97
N PRO A 42 11.30 3.18 14.98
CA PRO A 42 9.86 3.34 15.00
C PRO A 42 9.50 4.82 15.04
N LYS A 43 8.57 5.23 14.19
CA LYS A 43 8.03 6.59 14.25
C LYS A 43 6.99 6.62 15.36
N SER A 44 7.25 7.41 16.40
CA SER A 44 6.40 7.51 17.60
C SER A 44 4.95 7.88 17.29
N SER A 45 4.71 8.57 16.17
CA SER A 45 3.39 9.02 15.70
C SER A 45 2.53 7.93 15.05
N VAL A 46 3.05 6.73 14.84
CA VAL A 46 2.43 5.72 13.95
C VAL A 46 1.17 5.08 14.52
N ILE A 47 1.04 4.95 15.84
CA ILE A 47 -0.19 4.42 16.44
C ILE A 47 -1.01 5.52 17.14
N THR A 48 -0.39 6.64 17.49
CA THR A 48 -1.08 7.73 18.19
C THR A 48 -1.88 8.66 17.27
N ARG A 49 -1.80 8.49 15.95
CA ARG A 49 -2.62 9.22 14.96
C ARG A 49 -3.72 8.35 14.33
N ARG A 50 -4.29 7.43 15.10
CA ARG A 50 -5.61 6.88 14.78
C ARG A 50 -6.61 8.04 14.88
N THR A 51 -7.16 8.48 13.76
CA THR A 51 -8.38 9.29 13.78
C THR A 51 -9.56 8.38 14.07
N ALA A 52 -10.72 8.92 14.46
CA ALA A 52 -11.91 8.09 14.74
C ALA A 52 -12.18 7.08 13.61
N ASP A 53 -11.91 7.50 12.36
CA ASP A 53 -12.25 6.74 11.16
C ASP A 53 -11.04 6.42 10.26
N GLY A 54 -9.79 6.54 10.73
CA GLY A 54 -8.65 6.46 9.79
C GLY A 54 -7.23 6.46 10.34
N PHE A 55 -6.29 6.32 9.40
CA PHE A 55 -4.85 6.42 9.60
C PHE A 55 -4.30 7.55 8.72
N ALA A 56 -3.71 8.58 9.35
CA ALA A 56 -3.20 9.75 8.65
C ALA A 56 -1.79 10.13 9.12
N MET A 57 -0.83 10.15 8.18
CA MET A 57 0.54 10.60 8.42
C MET A 57 1.14 11.37 7.25
N PRO A 58 0.50 12.44 6.74
CA PRO A 58 1.05 13.18 5.61
C PRO A 58 2.34 13.92 5.99
N ASN A 59 3.30 14.05 5.07
CA ASN A 59 4.56 14.79 5.28
C ASN A 59 5.45 14.26 6.42
N HIS A 60 5.62 12.93 6.51
CA HIS A 60 6.51 12.31 7.51
C HIS A 60 7.74 11.66 6.89
N GLY A 61 7.92 11.71 5.56
CA GLY A 61 9.02 11.02 4.88
C GLY A 61 9.05 9.53 5.21
N THR A 62 7.90 8.86 5.10
CA THR A 62 7.77 7.42 5.39
C THR A 62 8.70 6.58 4.53
N GLY A 63 8.67 6.75 3.21
CA GLY A 63 9.44 5.91 2.28
C GLY A 63 9.03 4.44 2.34
N ASP A 64 9.54 3.64 1.40
CA ASP A 64 9.05 2.28 1.20
C ASP A 64 9.35 1.34 2.38
N ARG A 65 10.52 1.50 3.00
CA ARG A 65 10.94 0.64 4.13
C ARG A 65 10.02 0.81 5.34
N ASN A 66 9.75 2.05 5.75
CA ASN A 66 8.81 2.26 6.85
C ASN A 66 7.38 1.94 6.41
N MET A 67 7.00 2.16 5.14
CA MET A 67 5.69 1.75 4.65
C MET A 67 5.47 0.24 4.77
N LYS A 68 6.50 -0.57 4.51
CA LYS A 68 6.47 -2.02 4.73
C LYS A 68 6.21 -2.40 6.20
N ALA A 69 6.76 -1.62 7.15
CA ALA A 69 6.45 -1.79 8.56
C ALA A 69 5.02 -1.33 8.90
N LEU A 70 4.60 -0.17 8.39
CA LEU A 70 3.24 0.36 8.58
C LEU A 70 2.17 -0.58 8.07
N ALA A 71 2.41 -1.23 6.93
CA ALA A 71 1.51 -2.19 6.31
C ALA A 71 1.14 -3.36 7.24
N ARG A 72 2.02 -3.74 8.17
CA ARG A 72 1.71 -4.76 9.20
C ARG A 72 0.68 -4.26 10.19
N GLY A 73 0.85 -3.05 10.71
CA GLY A 73 -0.11 -2.44 11.63
C GLY A 73 -1.44 -2.10 10.95
N ILE A 74 -1.41 -1.51 9.75
CA ILE A 74 -2.60 -1.11 8.99
C ILE A 74 -3.55 -2.29 8.74
N ARG A 75 -3.01 -3.47 8.47
CA ARG A 75 -3.80 -4.69 8.22
C ARG A 75 -4.70 -5.06 9.40
N LEU A 76 -4.29 -4.74 10.62
CA LEU A 76 -4.98 -5.08 11.86
C LEU A 76 -5.91 -3.94 12.33
N MET A 77 -5.93 -2.80 11.63
CA MET A 77 -6.77 -1.67 12.02
C MET A 77 -8.24 -1.94 11.67
N SER A 78 -9.09 -1.96 12.69
CA SER A 78 -10.55 -1.97 12.55
C SER A 78 -11.10 -0.58 12.22
N ASN A 79 -12.21 -0.53 11.48
CA ASN A 79 -12.90 0.71 11.08
C ASN A 79 -12.00 1.70 10.31
N LEU A 80 -11.10 1.17 9.48
CA LEU A 80 -10.19 1.99 8.69
C LEU A 80 -10.91 2.55 7.46
N GLN A 81 -11.52 3.73 7.56
CA GLN A 81 -12.22 4.36 6.44
C GLN A 81 -11.31 5.25 5.59
N VAL A 82 -10.35 5.94 6.22
CA VAL A 82 -9.44 6.87 5.53
C VAL A 82 -7.99 6.46 5.72
N VAL A 83 -7.27 6.30 4.62
CA VAL A 83 -5.81 6.11 4.60
C VAL A 83 -5.17 7.34 3.95
N ASN A 84 -4.55 8.21 4.76
CA ASN A 84 -3.84 9.37 4.26
C ASN A 84 -2.34 9.26 4.46
N LEU A 85 -1.64 9.04 3.35
CA LEU A 85 -0.20 8.89 3.26
C LEU A 85 0.39 9.87 2.24
N SER A 86 -0.25 11.02 2.04
CA SER A 86 0.22 12.05 1.13
C SER A 86 1.59 12.61 1.54
N ASP A 87 2.42 13.02 0.58
CA ASP A 87 3.75 13.61 0.83
C ASP A 87 4.66 12.73 1.71
N ASN A 88 4.86 11.47 1.34
CA ASN A 88 5.62 10.53 2.16
C ASN A 88 6.81 9.88 1.46
N ARG A 89 7.15 10.32 0.24
CA ARG A 89 8.22 9.72 -0.59
C ARG A 89 7.99 8.21 -0.80
N ILE A 90 6.73 7.79 -0.85
CA ILE A 90 6.35 6.41 -1.13
C ILE A 90 6.50 6.17 -2.63
N THR A 91 7.20 5.12 -3.02
CA THR A 91 7.29 4.67 -4.41
C THR A 91 6.30 3.54 -4.68
N GLY A 92 6.33 2.98 -5.88
CA GLY A 92 5.54 1.79 -6.21
C GLY A 92 5.75 0.61 -5.26
N SER A 93 6.94 0.44 -4.66
CA SER A 93 7.20 -0.64 -3.70
C SER A 93 6.48 -0.43 -2.36
N GLY A 94 6.47 0.80 -1.84
CA GLY A 94 5.71 1.13 -0.65
C GLY A 94 4.20 1.08 -0.92
N CYS A 95 3.76 1.52 -2.11
CA CYS A 95 2.37 1.38 -2.55
C CYS A 95 1.93 -0.08 -2.58
N GLU A 96 2.75 -0.98 -3.13
CA GLU A 96 2.48 -2.42 -3.13
C GLU A 96 2.30 -2.97 -1.71
N SER A 97 3.16 -2.54 -0.78
CA SER A 97 3.06 -2.93 0.62
C SER A 97 1.76 -2.44 1.26
N LEU A 98 1.36 -1.20 0.97
CA LEU A 98 0.09 -0.63 1.43
C LEU A 98 -1.11 -1.41 0.90
N VAL A 99 -1.21 -1.59 -0.42
CA VAL A 99 -2.39 -2.22 -1.02
C VAL A 99 -2.53 -3.68 -0.61
N LYS A 100 -1.42 -4.38 -0.33
CA LYS A 100 -1.45 -5.73 0.27
C LYS A 100 -2.02 -5.72 1.69
N ALA A 101 -1.85 -4.65 2.46
CA ALA A 101 -2.38 -4.54 3.81
C ALA A 101 -3.88 -4.26 3.85
N ILE A 102 -4.39 -3.49 2.89
CA ILE A 102 -5.81 -3.09 2.85
C ILE A 102 -6.66 -3.95 1.90
N LYS A 103 -6.07 -4.89 1.16
CA LYS A 103 -6.79 -5.73 0.20
C LYS A 103 -7.96 -6.44 0.88
N GLY A 104 -9.16 -6.34 0.30
CA GLY A 104 -10.37 -6.93 0.86
C GLY A 104 -10.95 -6.17 2.07
N ASN A 105 -10.38 -5.03 2.46
CA ASN A 105 -10.95 -4.21 3.52
C ASN A 105 -12.26 -3.56 3.03
N VAL A 106 -13.35 -3.85 3.75
CA VAL A 106 -14.70 -3.40 3.39
C VAL A 106 -15.05 -2.01 3.93
N ASP A 107 -14.22 -1.44 4.79
CA ASP A 107 -14.47 -0.14 5.43
C ASP A 107 -13.73 1.01 4.73
N VAL A 108 -12.64 0.74 4.01
CA VAL A 108 -11.83 1.77 3.35
C VAL A 108 -12.66 2.50 2.29
N GLN A 109 -12.87 3.79 2.54
CA GLN A 109 -13.60 4.71 1.68
C GLN A 109 -12.70 5.69 0.94
N GLN A 110 -11.53 6.03 1.51
CA GLN A 110 -10.63 7.03 0.92
C GLN A 110 -9.17 6.61 1.01
N ILE A 111 -8.48 6.65 -0.13
CA ILE A 111 -7.03 6.45 -0.22
C ILE A 111 -6.40 7.74 -0.76
N LEU A 112 -5.63 8.41 0.10
CA LEU A 112 -4.95 9.67 -0.22
C LEU A 112 -3.44 9.45 -0.29
N LEU A 113 -2.92 9.43 -1.52
CA LEU A 113 -1.50 9.18 -1.83
C LEU A 113 -0.88 10.35 -2.61
N ALA A 114 -1.46 11.55 -2.51
CA ALA A 114 -0.97 12.73 -3.21
C ALA A 114 0.52 13.01 -2.90
N SER A 115 1.25 13.60 -3.83
CA SER A 115 2.65 14.02 -3.64
C SER A 115 3.60 12.86 -3.27
N ASN A 116 3.48 11.71 -3.93
CA ASN A 116 4.38 10.56 -3.77
C ASN A 116 5.08 10.24 -5.12
N GLN A 117 5.63 9.04 -5.28
CA GLN A 117 6.26 8.54 -6.52
C GLN A 117 5.73 7.15 -6.88
N ILE A 118 4.40 6.99 -6.83
CA ILE A 118 3.72 5.70 -6.98
C ILE A 118 4.14 4.96 -8.28
N GLY A 119 4.19 5.69 -9.40
CA GLY A 119 4.68 5.19 -10.69
C GLY A 119 4.02 3.88 -11.16
N ARG A 120 4.63 3.23 -12.15
CA ARG A 120 4.06 2.04 -12.81
C ARG A 120 3.77 0.87 -11.88
N VAL A 121 4.72 0.55 -10.99
CA VAL A 121 4.59 -0.57 -10.05
C VAL A 121 3.44 -0.34 -9.08
N GLY A 122 3.28 0.91 -8.62
CA GLY A 122 2.18 1.29 -7.76
C GLY A 122 0.83 1.22 -8.48
N CYS A 123 0.73 1.76 -9.70
CA CYS A 123 -0.50 1.66 -10.51
C CYS A 123 -0.91 0.20 -10.80
N ALA A 124 0.02 -0.67 -11.17
CA ALA A 124 -0.27 -2.10 -11.37
C ALA A 124 -0.64 -2.84 -10.07
N SER A 125 -0.22 -2.32 -8.92
CA SER A 125 -0.62 -2.88 -7.62
C SER A 125 -2.00 -2.39 -7.20
N LEU A 126 -2.31 -1.11 -7.48
CA LEU A 126 -3.64 -0.53 -7.29
C LEU A 126 -4.65 -1.21 -8.22
N GLU A 127 -4.36 -1.39 -9.50
CA GLU A 127 -5.22 -2.08 -10.46
C GLU A 127 -5.74 -3.42 -9.90
N ARG A 128 -4.84 -4.25 -9.37
CA ARG A 128 -5.19 -5.57 -8.82
C ARG A 128 -5.87 -5.53 -7.45
N CYS A 129 -5.90 -4.38 -6.78
CA CYS A 129 -6.41 -4.24 -5.42
C CYS A 129 -7.74 -3.49 -5.35
N LEU A 130 -7.91 -2.42 -6.14
CA LEU A 130 -9.10 -1.56 -6.10
C LEU A 130 -10.43 -2.34 -6.25
N PRO A 131 -10.56 -3.37 -7.12
CA PRO A 131 -11.79 -4.16 -7.21
C PRO A 131 -12.16 -4.90 -5.91
N SER A 132 -11.21 -5.10 -5.01
CA SER A 132 -11.43 -5.74 -3.70
C SER A 132 -11.84 -4.78 -2.58
N LEU A 133 -12.00 -3.48 -2.88
CA LEU A 133 -12.36 -2.44 -1.91
C LEU A 133 -13.78 -1.92 -2.21
N PRO A 134 -14.83 -2.63 -1.75
CA PRO A 134 -16.20 -2.37 -2.18
C PRO A 134 -16.75 -1.01 -1.71
N SER A 135 -16.15 -0.40 -0.69
CA SER A 135 -16.58 0.89 -0.14
C SER A 135 -15.73 2.06 -0.60
N LEU A 136 -14.74 1.85 -1.47
CA LEU A 136 -13.83 2.92 -1.88
C LEU A 136 -14.58 3.96 -2.73
N VAL A 137 -14.64 5.20 -2.24
CA VAL A 137 -15.33 6.32 -2.89
C VAL A 137 -14.34 7.30 -3.53
N LEU A 138 -13.14 7.44 -2.96
CA LEU A 138 -12.15 8.43 -3.39
C LEU A 138 -10.74 7.84 -3.43
N LEU A 139 -10.07 7.99 -4.57
CA LEU A 139 -8.65 7.71 -4.76
C LEU A 139 -7.91 8.99 -5.19
N ASP A 140 -6.98 9.48 -4.39
CA ASP A 140 -6.12 10.61 -4.74
C ASP A 140 -4.69 10.17 -5.05
N LEU A 141 -4.31 10.33 -6.31
CA LEU A 141 -2.98 10.08 -6.85
C LEU A 141 -2.39 11.34 -7.50
N SER A 142 -2.84 12.54 -7.10
CA SER A 142 -2.28 13.78 -7.60
C SER A 142 -0.79 13.93 -7.27
N HIS A 143 -0.03 14.66 -8.09
CA HIS A 143 1.41 14.88 -7.88
C HIS A 143 2.25 13.58 -7.72
N ASN A 144 1.96 12.53 -8.49
CA ASN A 144 2.67 11.24 -8.41
C ASN A 144 3.59 10.93 -9.59
N LYS A 145 3.79 11.89 -10.50
CA LYS A 145 4.59 11.75 -11.71
C LYS A 145 4.10 10.62 -12.62
N LEU A 146 2.79 10.35 -12.62
CA LEU A 146 2.19 9.31 -13.46
C LEU A 146 2.23 9.73 -14.93
N SER A 147 2.61 8.79 -15.80
CA SER A 147 2.54 8.93 -17.26
C SER A 147 1.21 8.44 -17.82
N ASP A 148 1.00 8.65 -19.12
CA ASP A 148 -0.13 8.05 -19.87
C ASP A 148 -0.19 6.53 -19.69
N SER A 149 0.96 5.86 -19.75
CA SER A 149 1.04 4.40 -19.62
C SER A 149 0.67 3.89 -18.23
N ASP A 150 1.01 4.65 -17.18
CA ASP A 150 0.64 4.31 -15.80
C ASP A 150 -0.86 4.52 -15.57
N THR A 151 -1.39 5.58 -16.17
CA THR A 151 -2.81 5.93 -16.09
C THR A 151 -3.66 4.87 -16.78
N LYS A 152 -3.27 4.43 -17.99
CA LYS A 152 -3.95 3.37 -18.73
C LYS A 152 -4.07 2.08 -17.91
N VAL A 153 -3.02 1.68 -17.19
CA VAL A 153 -3.06 0.53 -16.28
C VAL A 153 -4.10 0.74 -15.17
N LEU A 154 -4.10 1.91 -14.54
CA LEU A 154 -5.07 2.21 -13.48
C LEU A 154 -6.52 2.20 -14.00
N MET A 155 -6.75 2.70 -15.22
CA MET A 155 -8.09 2.76 -15.83
C MET A 155 -8.72 1.38 -16.06
N ASN A 156 -7.92 0.31 -16.17
CA ASN A 156 -8.44 -1.05 -16.34
C ASN A 156 -9.19 -1.56 -15.10
N ALA A 157 -8.92 -1.04 -13.91
CA ALA A 157 -9.55 -1.50 -12.68
C ALA A 157 -10.84 -0.76 -12.33
N LEU A 158 -11.04 0.45 -12.87
CA LEU A 158 -12.19 1.28 -12.51
C LEU A 158 -13.56 0.64 -12.80
N PRO A 159 -13.76 -0.13 -13.90
CA PRO A 159 -15.05 -0.76 -14.18
C PRO A 159 -15.55 -1.72 -13.08
N GLU A 160 -14.64 -2.27 -12.29
CA GLU A 160 -14.99 -3.16 -11.17
C GLU A 160 -15.18 -2.39 -9.84
N CYS A 161 -14.86 -1.10 -9.80
CA CYS A 161 -14.90 -0.26 -8.60
C CYS A 161 -16.25 0.46 -8.46
N LEU A 162 -17.32 -0.27 -8.16
CA LEU A 162 -18.70 0.23 -8.23
C LEU A 162 -19.04 1.41 -7.29
N ALA A 163 -18.32 1.56 -6.18
CA ALA A 163 -18.54 2.66 -5.23
C ALA A 163 -17.69 3.90 -5.53
N LEU A 164 -16.72 3.81 -6.44
CA LEU A 164 -15.73 4.85 -6.66
C LEU A 164 -16.35 6.03 -7.42
N LYS A 165 -16.34 7.20 -6.79
CA LYS A 165 -16.93 8.43 -7.34
C LYS A 165 -15.89 9.44 -7.80
N GLN A 166 -14.69 9.36 -7.25
CA GLN A 166 -13.66 10.35 -7.50
C GLN A 166 -12.28 9.70 -7.62
N VAL A 167 -11.60 9.99 -8.73
CA VAL A 167 -10.17 9.72 -8.92
C VAL A 167 -9.49 11.05 -9.22
N ASN A 168 -8.58 11.48 -8.33
CA ASN A 168 -7.79 12.67 -8.55
C ASN A 168 -6.43 12.30 -9.17
N LEU A 169 -6.24 12.65 -10.44
CA LEU A 169 -4.99 12.47 -11.19
C LEU A 169 -4.31 13.79 -11.53
N SER A 170 -4.73 14.90 -10.91
CA SER A 170 -4.18 16.23 -11.19
C SER A 170 -2.67 16.30 -10.93
N HIS A 171 -2.00 17.23 -11.63
CA HIS A 171 -0.56 17.46 -11.48
C HIS A 171 0.31 16.19 -11.69
N ASN A 172 -0.10 15.34 -12.64
CA ASN A 172 0.71 14.26 -13.20
C ASN A 172 1.17 14.62 -14.63
N PHE A 173 1.89 13.72 -15.29
CA PHE A 173 2.39 13.89 -16.67
C PHE A 173 1.45 13.22 -17.67
N ILE A 174 0.17 13.60 -17.61
CA ILE A 174 -0.90 13.06 -18.46
C ILE A 174 -1.07 13.98 -19.67
N SER A 175 -0.85 13.43 -20.87
CA SER A 175 -1.02 14.12 -22.15
C SER A 175 -2.47 13.98 -22.65
N SER A 176 -2.75 14.49 -23.86
CA SER A 176 -4.04 14.25 -24.53
C SER A 176 -4.33 12.76 -24.73
N THR A 177 -3.31 11.94 -24.99
CA THR A 177 -3.47 10.48 -25.13
C THR A 177 -3.88 9.85 -23.81
N GLY A 178 -3.26 10.24 -22.70
CA GLY A 178 -3.68 9.76 -21.38
C GLY A 178 -5.09 10.22 -21.00
N ALA A 179 -5.51 11.42 -21.44
CA ALA A 179 -6.87 11.90 -21.24
C ALA A 179 -7.90 11.07 -22.04
N GLU A 180 -7.57 10.65 -23.27
CA GLU A 180 -8.39 9.71 -24.05
C GLU A 180 -8.52 8.36 -23.34
N ASP A 181 -7.42 7.80 -22.82
CA ASP A 181 -7.43 6.56 -22.04
C ASP A 181 -8.31 6.68 -20.77
N ILE A 182 -8.29 7.84 -20.10
CA ILE A 182 -9.18 8.12 -18.96
C ILE A 182 -10.64 8.14 -19.42
N GLY A 183 -10.95 8.86 -20.49
CA GLY A 183 -12.31 8.92 -21.03
C GLY A 183 -12.86 7.55 -21.41
N GLU A 184 -12.03 6.70 -22.02
CA GLU A 184 -12.38 5.32 -22.37
C GLU A 184 -12.61 4.47 -21.11
N GLY A 185 -11.72 4.56 -20.11
CA GLY A 185 -11.87 3.83 -18.84
C GLY A 185 -13.15 4.20 -18.09
N LEU A 186 -13.46 5.49 -18.00
CA LEU A 186 -14.68 5.99 -17.34
C LEU A 186 -15.95 5.56 -18.09
N ASN A 187 -15.93 5.53 -19.42
CA ASN A 187 -17.06 5.06 -20.22
C ASN A 187 -17.41 3.58 -19.98
N ARG A 188 -16.47 2.78 -19.43
CA ARG A 188 -16.69 1.37 -19.08
C ARG A 188 -17.25 1.18 -17.66
N CYS A 189 -17.33 2.24 -16.85
CA CYS A 189 -17.83 2.18 -15.46
C CYS A 189 -19.36 2.37 -15.35
N GLN A 190 -20.11 2.06 -16.43
CA GLN A 190 -21.56 2.26 -16.53
C GLN A 190 -22.38 1.25 -15.70
#